data_AF-A0AAI8BSN7-F1
#
_entry.id   AF-A0AAI8BSN7-F1
#
_cell.length_a   1.000
_cell.length_b   1.000
_cell.length_c   1.000
_cell.angle_alpha   90.00
_cell.angle_beta   90.00
_cell.angle_gamma   90.00
#
_symmetry.space_group_name_H-M   'P 1'
#
loop_
_entity.id
_entity.type
_entity.pdbx_description
1 polymer ?
#
loop_
_entity_poly.entity_id
_entity_poly.type
_entity_poly.pdbx_seq_one_letter_code
_entity_poly.pdbx_strand_id
1 'polypeptide(L)' 'MNKKNYTLFLNLAFIVIGGYKLYQHFIDGVELPTYQIVLAGFLVLMGFYQLIMLNRNFKKPE' A
#
# COMPACT_ATOMS: atom_id res chain seq x y z
N MET A 1 5.78 -20.78 -9.18
CA MET A 1 5.84 -19.39 -8.63
C MET A 1 4.60 -19.15 -7.78
N ASN A 2 4.76 -19.00 -6.45
CA ASN A 2 3.63 -19.05 -5.50
C ASN A 2 2.76 -17.79 -5.57
N LYS A 3 1.45 -17.93 -5.82
CA LYS A 3 0.47 -16.83 -5.88
C LYS A 3 0.54 -15.90 -4.65
N LYS A 4 0.84 -16.46 -3.47
CA LYS A 4 1.03 -15.74 -2.20
C LYS A 4 2.16 -14.70 -2.25
N ASN A 5 3.29 -15.01 -2.89
CA ASN A 5 4.44 -14.10 -2.96
C ASN A 5 4.15 -12.91 -3.88
N TYR A 6 3.38 -13.13 -4.95
CA TYR A 6 2.91 -12.06 -5.83
C TYR A 6 1.99 -11.09 -5.10
N THR A 7 1.04 -11.58 -4.31
CA THR A 7 0.15 -10.71 -3.52
C THR A 7 0.94 -9.90 -2.49
N LEU A 8 1.91 -10.50 -1.81
CA LEU A 8 2.79 -9.79 -0.88
C LEU A 8 3.59 -8.69 -1.58
N PHE A 9 4.24 -9.03 -2.70
CA PHE A 9 5.05 -8.09 -3.46
C PHE A 9 4.20 -6.93 -4.01
N LEU A 10 3.03 -7.24 -4.55
CA LEU A 10 2.10 -6.25 -5.09
C LEU A 10 1.59 -5.29 -4.00
N ASN A 11 1.27 -5.82 -2.81
CA ASN A 11 0.88 -4.98 -1.68
C ASN A 11 2.01 -4.09 -1.19
N LEU A 12 3.24 -4.61 -1.13
CA LEU A 12 4.41 -3.79 -0.83
C LEU A 12 4.59 -2.68 -1.87
N ALA A 13 4.46 -3.00 -3.15
CA ALA A 13 4.58 -2.02 -4.23
C ALA A 13 3.51 -0.92 -4.11
N PHE A 14 2.26 -1.26 -3.77
CA PHE A 14 1.21 -0.27 -3.55
C PHE A 14 1.50 0.66 -2.37
N ILE A 15 2.00 0.12 -1.25
CA ILE A 15 2.40 0.92 -0.08
C ILE A 15 3.56 1.85 -0.45
N VAL A 16 4.57 1.34 -1.15
CA VAL A 16 5.76 2.13 -1.53
C VAL A 16 5.39 3.24 -2.51
N ILE A 17 4.64 2.94 -3.57
CA ILE A 17 4.26 3.91 -4.61
C ILE A 17 3.33 4.99 -4.03
N GLY A 18 2.29 4.58 -3.29
CA GLY A 18 1.38 5.54 -2.68
C GLY A 18 2.05 6.35 -1.57
N GLY A 19 2.90 5.71 -0.75
CA GLY A 19 3.68 6.38 0.28
C GLY A 19 4.67 7.39 -0.29
N TYR A 20 5.33 7.06 -1.40
CA TYR A 20 6.24 7.98 -2.08
C TYR A 20 5.51 9.20 -2.65
N LYS A 21 4.34 9.03 -3.27
CA LYS A 21 3.54 10.17 -3.73
C LYS A 21 3.07 11.07 -2.59
N LEU A 22 2.64 10.47 -1.48
CA LEU A 22 2.28 11.25 -0.29
C LEU A 22 3.51 11.97 0.29
N TYR A 23 4.67 11.31 0.32
CA TYR A 23 5.92 11.93 0.75
C TYR A 23 6.29 13.15 -0.11
N GLN A 24 6.21 13.02 -1.44
CA GLN A 24 6.45 14.14 -2.35
C GLN A 24 5.50 15.31 -2.07
N HIS A 25 4.23 15.03 -1.77
CA HIS A 25 3.26 16.08 -1.47
C HIS A 25 3.51 16.76 -0.11
N PHE A 26 3.65 15.96 0.95
CA PHE A 26 3.69 16.46 2.33
C PHE A 26 5.07 16.90 2.80
N ILE A 27 6.14 16.33 2.23
CA ILE A 27 7.53 16.59 2.64
C ILE A 27 8.26 17.43 1.59
N ASP A 28 8.22 17.03 0.32
CA ASP A 28 8.93 17.75 -0.74
C ASP A 28 8.15 18.99 -1.25
N GLY A 29 6.91 19.18 -0.81
CA GLY A 29 6.07 20.31 -1.20
C GLY A 29 5.64 20.30 -2.67
N VAL A 30 5.68 19.13 -3.32
CA VAL A 30 5.26 18.98 -4.71
C VAL A 30 3.74 19.15 -4.79
N GLU A 31 3.28 20.11 -5.60
CA GLU A 31 1.86 20.28 -5.91
C GLU A 31 1.37 19.11 -6.77
N LEU A 32 0.84 18.10 -6.09
CA LEU A 32 0.15 16.98 -6.70
C LEU A 32 -1.35 17.30 -6.76
N PRO A 33 -2.04 16.96 -7.86
CA PRO A 33 -3.48 17.10 -7.92
C PRO A 33 -4.18 16.31 -6.80
N THR A 34 -5.25 16.87 -6.23
CA THR A 34 -5.99 16.26 -5.09
C THR A 34 -6.39 14.81 -5.35
N TYR A 35 -6.81 14.47 -6.57
CA TYR A 35 -7.16 13.10 -6.93
C TYR A 35 -5.98 12.12 -6.80
N GLN A 36 -4.74 12.56 -7.08
CA GLN A 36 -3.55 11.72 -6.95
C GLN A 36 -3.22 11.46 -5.47
N ILE A 37 -3.41 12.47 -4.62
CA ILE A 37 -3.15 12.37 -3.18
C ILE A 37 -4.17 11.42 -2.53
N VAL A 38 -5.45 11.60 -2.83
CA VAL A 38 -6.52 10.73 -2.31
C VAL A 38 -6.32 9.29 -2.78
N LEU A 39 -5.97 9.09 -4.06
CA LEU A 39 -5.72 7.76 -4.62
C LEU A 39 -4.45 7.12 -4.04
N ALA A 40 -3.40 7.89 -3.81
CA ALA A 40 -2.19 7.43 -3.12
C ALA A 40 -2.48 7.02 -1.67
N GLY A 41 -3.25 7.83 -0.93
CA GLY A 41 -3.74 7.49 0.40
C GLY A 41 -4.54 6.19 0.43
N PHE A 42 -5.48 6.04 -0.51
CA PHE A 42 -6.27 4.82 -0.65
C PHE A 42 -5.42 3.58 -0.95
N LEU A 43 -4.45 3.69 -1.87
CA LEU A 43 -3.52 2.61 -2.22
C LEU A 43 -2.69 2.15 -1.01
N VAL A 44 -2.19 3.10 -0.21
CA VAL A 44 -1.43 2.79 1.01
C VAL A 44 -2.31 2.06 2.01
N LEU A 45 -3.51 2.59 2.29
CA LEU A 45 -4.46 1.97 3.22
C LEU A 45 -4.85 0.56 2.77
N MET A 46 -5.14 0.36 1.49
CA MET A 46 -5.48 -0.95 0.91
C MET A 46 -4.31 -1.93 1.01
N GLY A 47 -3.09 -1.48 0.71
CA GLY A 47 -1.89 -2.31 0.83
C GLY A 47 -1.65 -2.76 2.27
N PHE A 48 -1.76 -1.85 3.25
CA PHE A 48 -1.67 -2.20 4.67
C PHE A 48 -2.79 -3.12 5.12
N TYR A 49 -4.03 -2.87 4.69
CA TYR A 49 -5.18 -3.70 5.02
C TYR A 49 -5.00 -5.14 4.51
N GLN A 50 -4.60 -5.32 3.24
CA GLN A 50 -4.32 -6.65 2.72
C GLN A 50 -3.15 -7.32 3.44
N LEU A 51 -2.11 -6.58 3.80
CA LEU A 51 -0.95 -7.14 4.52
C LEU A 51 -1.34 -7.62 5.92
N ILE A 52 -2.17 -6.85 6.65
CA ILE A 52 -2.73 -7.23 7.94
C ILE A 52 -3.68 -8.42 7.80
N MET A 53 -4.56 -8.42 6.80
CA MET A 53 -5.48 -9.53 6.54
C MET A 53 -4.71 -10.81 6.21
N LEU A 54 -3.65 -10.72 5.41
CA LEU A 54 -2.78 -11.85 5.10
C LEU A 54 -2.13 -12.38 6.38
N ASN A 55 -1.57 -11.50 7.21
CA ASN A 55 -0.96 -11.84 8.50
C ASN A 55 -1.98 -12.48 9.48
N ARG A 56 -3.23 -12.00 9.51
CA ARG A 56 -4.30 -12.62 10.31
C ARG A 56 -4.70 -14.00 9.79
N ASN A 57 -4.71 -14.19 8.46
CA ASN A 57 -4.91 -15.52 7.87
C ASN A 57 -3.73 -16.47 8.12
N PHE A 58 -2.52 -15.97 8.35
CA PHE A 58 -1.40 -16.79 8.85
C PHE A 58 -1.54 -17.16 10.33
N LYS A 59 -2.26 -16.36 11.12
CA LYS A 59 -2.45 -16.54 12.58
C LYS A 59 -3.65 -17.38 12.98
N LYS A 60 -4.42 -17.92 12.04
CA LYS A 60 -5.38 -19.00 12.32
C LYS A 60 -4.69 -20.36 12.06
N PRO A 61 -4.01 -20.96 13.03
CA PRO A 61 -3.98 -22.41 13.08
C PRO A 61 -5.41 -22.86 13.38
N GLU A 62 -5.90 -23.81 12.59
CA GLU A 62 -7.11 -24.58 12.91
C GLU A 62 -7.00 -25.23 14.28
#